data_AF-A0A939D622-F1
#
_entry.id   AF-A0A939D622-F1
#
_cell.length_a   1.000
_cell.length_b   1.000
_cell.length_c   1.000
_cell.angle_alpha   90.00
_cell.angle_beta   90.00
_cell.angle_gamma   90.00
#
_symmetry.space_group_name_H-M   'P 1'
#
loop_
_entity.id
_entity.type
_entity.pdbx_description
1 polymer ?
#
loop_
_entity_poly.entity_id
_entity_poly.type
_entity_poly.pdbx_seq_one_letter_code
_entity_poly.pdbx_strand_id
1 'polypeptide(L)' 'MITALKPGGFILLDDLTPEEYWPSEWHGRTDPIREFWLKDPRIAATEIRVTAKNSVILATRIQ' A
#
# COMPACT_ATOMS: atom_id res chain seq x y z
N MET A 1 2.90 -9.07 10.67
CA MET A 1 2.02 -9.44 9.54
C MET A 1 2.80 -9.97 8.35
N ILE A 2 3.79 -9.25 7.80
CA ILE A 2 4.63 -9.75 6.69
C ILE A 2 5.22 -11.14 6.99
N THR A 3 5.71 -11.37 8.21
CA THR A 3 6.32 -12.64 8.64
C THR A 3 5.35 -13.84 8.68
N ALA A 4 4.04 -13.62 8.58
CA ALA A 4 3.05 -14.70 8.53
C ALA A 4 2.99 -15.37 7.15
N LEU A 5 3.52 -14.73 6.11
CA LEU A 5 3.58 -15.27 4.75
C LEU A 5 4.87 -16.04 4.54
N LYS A 6 4.87 -17.05 3.67
CA LYS A 6 6.12 -17.59 3.11
C LYS A 6 6.75 -16.58 2.12
N PRO A 7 8.04 -16.68 1.81
CA PRO A 7 8.62 -15.97 0.66
C PRO A 7 7.83 -16.28 -0.62
N GLY A 8 7.60 -15.26 -1.44
CA GLY A 8 6.69 -15.29 -2.59
C GLY A 8 5.20 -15.21 -2.23
N GLY A 9 4.86 -15.11 -0.95
CA GLY A 9 3.49 -14.91 -0.48
C GLY A 9 2.98 -13.51 -0.81
N PHE A 10 1.69 -13.42 -1.10
CA PHE A 10 1.05 -12.24 -1.66
C PHE A 10 0.25 -11.45 -0.62
N ILE A 11 0.25 -10.13 -0.77
CA ILE A 11 -0.50 -9.18 0.05
C ILE A 11 -1.25 -8.25 -0.90
N LEU A 12 -2.53 -8.06 -0.63
CA LEU A 12 -3.37 -7.05 -1.26
C LEU A 12 -3.99 -6.18 -0.17
N LEU A 13 -3.75 -4.88 -0.24
CA LEU A 13 -4.48 -3.89 0.53
C LEU A 13 -5.45 -3.20 -0.43
N ASP A 14 -6.73 -3.32 -0.12
CA ASP A 14 -7.82 -2.68 -0.86
C ASP A 14 -8.34 -1.44 -0.11
N ASP A 15 -9.30 -0.74 -0.72
CA ASP A 15 -10.01 0.41 -0.15
C ASP A 15 -9.13 1.64 0.11
N LEU A 16 -8.14 1.88 -0.76
CA LEU A 16 -7.32 3.08 -0.70
C LEU A 16 -7.89 4.17 -1.60
N THR A 17 -8.04 5.37 -1.03
CA THR A 17 -8.36 6.58 -1.79
C THR A 17 -7.05 7.20 -2.33
N PRO A 18 -6.96 7.57 -3.62
CA PRO A 18 -5.83 8.33 -4.15
C PRO A 18 -5.67 9.71 -3.49
N GLU A 19 -4.43 10.21 -3.39
CA GLU A 19 -4.09 11.42 -2.63
C GLU A 19 -4.88 12.66 -3.06
N GLU A 20 -5.14 12.82 -4.36
CA GLU A 20 -5.90 13.95 -4.88
C GLU A 20 -7.38 13.97 -4.45
N TYR A 21 -7.88 12.87 -3.87
CA TYR A 21 -9.24 12.74 -3.33
C TYR A 21 -9.26 12.62 -1.81
N TRP A 22 -8.14 12.81 -1.12
CA TRP A 22 -8.12 12.80 0.33
C TRP A 22 -8.93 13.96 0.92
N PRO A 23 -9.50 13.79 2.11
CA PRO A 23 -10.09 14.88 2.87
C PRO A 23 -9.07 15.98 3.17
N SER A 24 -9.52 17.23 3.28
CA SER A 24 -8.63 18.39 3.40
C SER A 24 -7.77 18.37 4.66
N GLU A 25 -8.23 17.73 5.73
CA GLU A 25 -7.48 17.54 6.97
C GLU A 25 -6.23 16.65 6.80
N TRP A 26 -6.16 15.86 5.72
CA TRP A 26 -5.04 14.98 5.39
C TRP A 26 -4.02 15.60 4.42
N HIS A 27 -4.32 16.76 3.83
CA HIS A 27 -3.40 17.40 2.89
C HIS A 27 -2.04 17.71 3.51
N GLY A 28 -0.97 17.35 2.81
CA GLY A 28 0.42 17.54 3.26
C GLY A 28 0.85 16.59 4.38
N ARG A 29 0.02 15.61 4.76
CA ARG A 29 0.39 14.57 5.74
C ARG A 29 0.91 13.33 5.02
N THR A 30 1.89 12.68 5.63
CA THR A 30 2.30 11.33 5.21
C THR A 30 1.23 10.31 5.62
N ASP A 31 0.81 9.47 4.69
CA ASP A 31 0.00 8.29 5.00
C ASP A 31 0.90 7.18 5.57
N PRO A 32 0.78 6.83 6.87
CA PRO A 32 1.62 5.82 7.50
C PRO A 32 1.39 4.41 6.95
N ILE A 33 0.22 4.12 6.37
CA ILE A 33 -0.07 2.83 5.74
C ILE A 33 0.77 2.72 4.47
N ARG A 34 0.68 3.72 3.57
CA ARG A 34 1.53 3.78 2.36
C ARG A 34 3.01 3.76 2.69
N GLU A 35 3.44 4.53 3.68
CA GLU A 35 4.84 4.56 4.11
C GLU A 35 5.34 3.17 4.53
N PHE A 36 4.57 2.47 5.36
CA PHE A 36 4.93 1.13 5.79
C PHE A 36 4.99 0.14 4.63
N TRP A 37 3.94 0.06 3.81
CA TRP A 37 3.84 -0.98 2.79
C TRP A 37 4.71 -0.74 1.56
N LEU A 38 4.97 0.51 1.18
CA LEU A 38 5.76 0.83 -0.01
C LEU A 38 7.28 0.88 0.26
N LYS A 39 7.70 0.90 1.54
CA LYS A 39 9.12 1.05 1.91
C LYS A 39 9.68 -0.05 2.82
N ASP A 40 8.87 -1.00 3.29
CA ASP A 40 9.40 -2.11 4.11
C ASP A 40 10.32 -3.02 3.26
N PRO A 41 11.58 -3.23 3.66
CA PRO A 41 12.57 -3.93 2.85
C PRO A 41 12.31 -5.44 2.70
N ARG A 42 11.35 -6.01 3.43
CA ARG A 42 11.01 -7.44 3.37
C ARG A 42 10.01 -7.77 2.28
N ILE A 43 9.43 -6.76 1.64
CA ILE A 43 8.44 -6.89 0.57
C ILE A 43 8.86 -6.09 -0.65
N ALA A 44 8.49 -6.58 -1.83
CA ALA A 44 8.41 -5.75 -3.03
C ALA A 44 6.96 -5.32 -3.18
N ALA A 45 6.71 -4.01 -3.25
CA ALA A 45 5.37 -3.46 -3.24
C ALA A 45 5.17 -2.34 -4.28
N THR A 46 3.93 -2.18 -4.72
CA THR A 46 3.53 -1.10 -5.63
C THR A 46 2.06 -0.73 -5.40
N GLU A 47 1.73 0.56 -5.51
CA GLU A 47 0.34 1.01 -5.56
C GLU A 47 -0.15 0.98 -7.01
N ILE A 48 -1.33 0.40 -7.21
CA ILE A 48 -1.98 0.29 -8.51
C ILE A 48 -3.30 1.04 -8.43
N ARG A 49 -3.48 1.97 -9.36
CA ARG A 49 -4.76 2.65 -9.54
C ARG A 49 -5.72 1.74 -10.29
N VAL A 50 -6.80 1.30 -9.63
CA VAL A 50 -7.78 0.36 -10.21
C VAL A 50 -9.00 1.07 -10.78
N THR A 51 -9.30 2.28 -10.30
CA THR A 51 -10.29 3.18 -10.91
C THR A 51 -9.85 4.63 -10.77
N ALA A 52 -10.61 5.56 -11.32
CA ALA A 52 -10.36 6.98 -11.09
C ALA A 52 -10.38 7.38 -9.60
N LYS A 53 -11.06 6.66 -8.70
CA LYS A 53 -11.19 7.04 -7.28
C LYS A 53 -10.69 6.01 -6.27
N ASN A 54 -10.16 4.88 -6.73
CA ASN A 54 -9.73 3.78 -5.89
C ASN A 54 -8.35 3.28 -6.32
N SER A 55 -7.53 2.96 -5.34
CA SER A 55 -6.22 2.34 -5.45
C SER A 55 -6.16 1.07 -4.60
N VAL A 56 -5.22 0.20 -4.94
CA VAL A 56 -4.82 -0.94 -4.12
C VAL A 56 -3.30 -0.95 -3.98
N ILE A 57 -2.78 -1.49 -2.88
CA ILE A 57 -1.36 -1.83 -2.79
C ILE A 57 -1.19 -3.33 -2.98
N LEU A 58 -0.35 -3.67 -3.95
CA LEU A 58 0.11 -5.02 -4.22
C LEU A 58 1.48 -5.21 -3.59
N ALA A 59 1.68 -6.29 -2.85
CA ALA A 59 3.01 -6.65 -2.38
C ALA A 59 3.27 -8.16 -2.38
N THR A 60 4.55 -8.52 -2.48
CA THR A 60 5.02 -9.89 -2.27
C THR A 60 6.15 -9.91 -1.26
N ARG A 61 6.13 -10.88 -0.36
CA ARG A 61 7.25 -11.13 0.56
C ARG A 61 8.44 -11.66 -0.23
N ILE A 62 9.61 -11.04 -0.09
CA ILE A 62 10.82 -11.41 -0.84
C ILE A 62 11.87 -12.14 0.00
N GLN A 63 11.74 -12.13 1.34
CA GLN A 63 12.68 -12.75 2.28
C GLN A 63 12.02 -13.83 3.11
#